data_AF-A0A402CBK0-F1
#
_entry.id   AF-A0A402CBK0-F1
#
_cell.length_a   1.000
_cell.length_b   1.000
_cell.length_c   1.000
_cell.angle_alpha   90.00
_cell.angle_beta   90.00
_cell.angle_gamma   90.00
#
_symmetry.space_group_name_H-M   'P 1'
#
loop_
_entity.id
_entity.type
_entity.pdbx_description
1 polymer ?
#
loop_
_entity_poly.entity_id
_entity_poly.type
_entity_poly.pdbx_seq_one_letter_code
_entity_poly.pdbx_strand_id
1 'polypeptide(L)'
;MSWNQPTITGWTARINDDLSSVTLIDPSHITRATLRPGPGDEFTAHFSRLARESLAERIDRYGAALRKGVPASLELADGTTGAVTDQMPGKMRRKYKRAEITLPGRAYTLRHTSGRKATVERDGAPHAELVRGRGLRSISVTRTTHAHTDHLDELILTLFEKVIVPGRGGAIDEFESSLSGV
;
A
#
# COMPACT_ATOMS: atom_id res chain seq x y z
N MET A 1 6.11 2.84 -14.39
CA MET A 1 6.09 3.77 -13.23
C MET A 1 6.68 3.01 -12.07
N SER A 2 7.80 3.47 -11.50
CA SER A 2 8.48 2.74 -10.42
C SER A 2 7.83 3.04 -9.09
N TRP A 3 7.92 2.07 -8.17
CA TRP A 3 7.48 2.21 -6.79
C TRP A 3 8.06 3.47 -6.12
N ASN A 4 9.32 3.80 -6.43
CA ASN A 4 10.07 4.92 -5.87
C ASN A 4 9.65 6.31 -6.38
N GLN A 5 8.75 6.42 -7.37
CA GLN A 5 8.31 7.73 -7.86
C GLN A 5 7.44 8.45 -6.83
N PRO A 6 7.46 9.79 -6.77
CA PRO A 6 6.51 10.54 -5.97
C PRO A 6 5.05 10.22 -6.31
N THR A 7 4.17 10.30 -5.30
CA THR A 7 2.72 10.36 -5.49
C THR A 7 2.34 11.68 -6.17
N ILE A 8 1.05 11.86 -6.51
CA ILE A 8 0.56 13.11 -7.08
C ILE A 8 0.76 14.31 -6.14
N THR A 9 0.83 14.08 -4.83
CA THR A 9 1.09 15.11 -3.81
C THR A 9 2.57 15.29 -3.49
N GLY A 10 3.47 14.57 -4.17
CA GLY A 10 4.93 14.68 -3.99
C GLY A 10 5.53 13.78 -2.91
N TRP A 11 4.71 12.99 -2.21
CA TRP A 11 5.18 12.06 -1.19
C TRP A 11 5.89 10.85 -1.80
N THR A 12 6.88 10.31 -1.11
CA THR A 12 7.62 9.12 -1.56
C THR A 12 7.70 8.07 -0.46
N ALA A 13 7.89 6.83 -0.87
CA ALA A 13 8.23 5.72 0.01
C ALA A 13 9.56 5.11 -0.44
N ARG A 14 10.46 4.84 0.51
CA ARG A 14 11.77 4.25 0.22
C ARG A 14 12.03 3.07 1.14
N ILE A 15 12.39 1.93 0.55
CA ILE A 15 12.83 0.77 1.32
C ILE A 15 14.31 0.91 1.68
N ASN A 16 14.70 0.47 2.87
CA ASN A 16 16.11 0.34 3.24
C ASN A 16 16.77 -0.83 2.48
N ASP A 17 18.10 -0.75 2.34
CA ASP A 17 18.89 -1.74 1.58
C ASP A 17 18.81 -3.16 2.19
N ASP A 18 18.64 -3.24 3.52
CA ASP A 18 18.45 -4.49 4.28
C ASP A 18 17.00 -4.99 4.27
N LEU A 19 16.09 -4.30 3.57
CA LEU A 19 14.66 -4.62 3.45
C LEU A 19 13.89 -4.65 4.78
N SER A 20 14.48 -4.13 5.86
CA SER A 20 13.93 -4.19 7.21
C SER A 20 12.94 -3.07 7.53
N SER A 21 12.89 -2.04 6.69
CA SER A 21 11.96 -0.92 6.88
C SER A 21 11.66 -0.17 5.58
N VAL A 22 10.52 0.53 5.58
CA VAL A 22 10.13 1.51 4.57
C VAL A 22 9.97 2.86 5.25
N THR A 23 10.67 3.87 4.75
CA THR A 23 10.51 5.27 5.17
C THR A 23 9.50 5.99 4.29
N LEU A 24 8.66 6.81 4.91
CA LEU A 24 7.74 7.72 4.23
C LEU A 24 8.29 9.14 4.31
N ILE A 25 8.44 9.76 3.15
CA ILE A 25 9.13 11.03 2.98
C ILE A 25 8.15 12.02 2.35
N ASP A 26 8.04 13.20 2.94
CA ASP A 26 7.15 14.25 2.47
C ASP A 26 7.70 15.00 1.23
N PRO A 27 6.91 15.90 0.62
CA PRO A 27 7.34 16.65 -0.56
C PRO A 27 8.51 17.61 -0.31
N SER A 28 8.81 17.91 0.96
CA SER A 28 9.97 18.70 1.38
C SER A 28 11.20 17.83 1.67
N HIS A 29 11.15 16.54 1.32
CA HIS A 29 12.20 15.55 1.52
C HIS A 29 12.50 15.24 3.00
N ILE A 30 11.52 15.46 3.90
CA ILE A 30 11.64 15.14 5.32
C ILE A 30 11.02 13.77 5.58
N THR A 31 11.77 12.90 6.26
CA THR A 31 11.23 11.62 6.75
C THR A 31 10.18 11.88 7.82
N ARG A 32 8.96 11.38 7.61
CA ARG A 32 7.82 11.57 8.52
C ARG A 32 7.42 10.31 9.27
N ALA A 33 7.69 9.15 8.71
CA ALA A 33 7.46 7.89 9.40
C ALA A 33 8.37 6.78 8.89
N THR A 34 8.54 5.77 9.71
CA THR A 34 9.18 4.51 9.38
C THR A 34 8.20 3.37 9.63
N LEU A 35 7.91 2.58 8.60
CA LEU A 35 7.17 1.32 8.70
C LEU A 35 8.17 0.17 8.83
N ARG A 36 7.99 -0.65 9.86
CA ARG A 36 8.75 -1.89 10.08
C ARG A 36 7.80 -3.08 10.00
N PRO A 37 8.17 -4.18 9.32
CA PRO A 37 7.38 -5.39 9.30
C PRO A 37 7.32 -6.02 10.70
N GLY A 38 6.58 -7.12 10.85
CA GLY A 38 6.50 -7.83 12.13
C GLY A 38 7.87 -8.29 12.63
N PRO A 39 8.03 -8.58 13.94
CA PRO A 39 9.31 -9.02 14.49
C PRO A 39 9.88 -10.24 13.77
N GLY A 40 11.10 -10.13 13.27
CA GLY A 40 11.79 -11.18 12.52
C GLY A 40 11.29 -11.40 11.09
N ASP A 41 10.47 -10.49 10.56
CA ASP A 41 9.98 -10.50 9.18
C ASP A 41 10.69 -9.42 8.35
N GLU A 42 10.67 -9.56 7.03
CA GLU A 42 11.22 -8.59 6.08
C GLU A 42 10.15 -8.17 5.07
N PHE A 43 10.35 -7.02 4.43
CA PHE A 43 9.49 -6.65 3.31
C PHE A 43 9.69 -7.63 2.15
N THR A 44 8.57 -8.07 1.58
CA THR A 44 8.56 -8.85 0.34
C THR A 44 8.20 -7.97 -0.85
N ALA A 45 7.99 -8.55 -2.03
CA ALA A 45 7.43 -7.84 -3.18
C ALA A 45 5.99 -8.30 -3.47
N HIS A 46 5.13 -7.38 -3.90
CA HIS A 46 3.72 -7.67 -4.22
C HIS A 46 3.50 -8.80 -5.25
N PHE A 47 4.50 -9.15 -6.05
CA PHE A 47 4.45 -10.29 -6.98
C PHE A 47 5.70 -11.15 -6.92
N SER A 48 5.49 -12.48 -6.96
CA SER A 48 6.52 -13.48 -7.22
C SER A 48 6.26 -14.09 -8.59
N ARG A 49 7.00 -13.71 -9.64
CA ARG A 49 6.85 -14.47 -10.89
C ARG A 49 7.99 -14.49 -11.90
N LEU A 50 9.14 -13.90 -11.60
CA LEU A 50 10.32 -14.09 -12.44
C LEU A 50 11.37 -14.81 -11.59
N ALA A 51 11.66 -16.05 -11.94
CA ALA A 51 12.57 -16.93 -11.20
C ALA A 51 14.04 -16.47 -11.22
N ARG A 52 14.35 -15.38 -11.94
CA ARG A 52 15.70 -14.84 -12.13
C ARG A 52 15.92 -13.46 -11.50
N GLU A 53 14.93 -12.91 -10.79
CA GLU A 53 15.05 -11.59 -10.15
C GLU A 53 15.33 -11.73 -8.66
N SER A 54 16.29 -10.95 -8.16
CA SER A 54 16.51 -10.75 -6.74
C SER A 54 15.29 -10.09 -6.08
N LEU A 55 15.20 -10.21 -4.74
CA LEU A 55 14.11 -9.58 -4.00
C LEU A 55 14.13 -8.05 -4.15
N ALA A 56 15.31 -7.43 -4.09
CA ALA A 56 15.49 -6.00 -4.27
C ALA A 56 14.98 -5.52 -5.63
N GLU A 57 15.31 -6.22 -6.73
CA GLU A 57 14.82 -5.89 -8.08
C GLU A 57 13.29 -6.02 -8.18
N ARG A 58 12.71 -7.03 -7.51
CA ARG A 58 11.25 -7.20 -7.47
C ARG A 58 10.58 -6.08 -6.70
N ILE A 59 11.18 -5.63 -5.60
CA ILE A 59 10.64 -4.52 -4.79
C ILE A 59 10.75 -3.21 -5.55
N ASP A 60 11.87 -2.94 -6.22
CA ASP A 60 12.03 -1.73 -7.04
C ASP A 60 10.95 -1.64 -8.13
N ARG A 61 10.63 -2.78 -8.75
CA ARG A 61 9.64 -2.87 -9.82
C ARG A 61 8.19 -2.88 -9.35
N TYR A 62 7.89 -3.68 -8.32
CA TYR A 62 6.52 -4.00 -7.92
C TYR A 62 6.13 -3.40 -6.57
N GLY A 63 7.08 -2.88 -5.82
CA GLY A 63 6.85 -2.33 -4.51
C GLY A 63 7.03 -3.32 -3.36
N ALA A 64 7.35 -2.75 -2.20
CA ALA A 64 7.47 -3.46 -0.95
C ALA A 64 6.08 -3.88 -0.44
N ALA A 65 5.96 -5.10 0.06
CA ALA A 65 4.71 -5.66 0.53
C ALA A 65 4.88 -6.25 1.94
N LEU A 66 3.91 -5.95 2.80
CA LEU A 66 3.80 -6.57 4.12
C LEU A 66 3.31 -8.02 4.00
N ARG A 67 3.75 -8.84 4.94
CA ARG A 67 3.18 -10.17 5.14
C ARG A 67 1.75 -10.06 5.61
N LYS A 68 0.85 -10.77 4.93
CA LYS A 68 -0.59 -10.71 5.21
C LYS A 68 -0.92 -11.27 6.58
N GLY A 69 -1.74 -10.56 7.36
CA GLY A 69 -2.19 -10.95 8.69
C GLY A 69 -1.14 -10.85 9.81
N VAL A 70 0.06 -10.34 9.52
CA VAL A 70 1.09 -10.08 10.53
C VAL A 70 1.13 -8.57 10.81
N PRO A 71 0.92 -8.13 12.07
CA PRO A 71 1.02 -6.72 12.41
C PRO A 71 2.43 -6.18 12.17
N ALA A 72 2.50 -5.04 11.50
CA ALA A 72 3.66 -4.19 11.30
C ALA A 72 3.57 -2.97 12.21
N SER A 73 4.71 -2.35 12.52
CA SER A 73 4.80 -1.15 13.35
C SER A 73 5.03 0.08 12.47
N LEU A 74 4.21 1.12 12.65
CA LEU A 74 4.41 2.44 12.04
C LEU A 74 4.87 3.41 13.14
N GLU A 75 6.06 3.94 12.99
CA GLU A 75 6.65 4.94 13.91
C GLU A 75 6.68 6.30 13.21
N LEU A 76 6.01 7.30 13.79
CA LEU A 76 6.02 8.67 13.31
C LEU A 76 7.26 9.42 13.80
N ALA A 77 7.61 10.51 13.13
CA ALA A 77 8.79 11.32 13.47
C ALA A 77 8.75 11.95 14.87
N ASP A 78 7.57 12.06 15.49
CA ASP A 78 7.39 12.53 16.86
C ASP A 78 7.52 11.41 17.92
N GLY A 79 7.83 10.19 17.50
CA GLY A 79 7.94 9.00 18.34
C GLY A 79 6.63 8.26 18.57
N THR A 80 5.50 8.77 18.04
CA THR A 80 4.22 8.07 18.11
C THR A 80 4.28 6.76 17.34
N THR A 81 3.81 5.68 17.96
CA THR A 81 3.74 4.37 17.31
C THR A 81 2.29 3.93 17.05
N GLY A 82 2.10 3.22 15.95
CA GLY A 82 0.83 2.65 15.53
C GLY A 82 1.00 1.27 14.94
N ALA A 83 -0.11 0.55 14.84
CA ALA A 83 -0.14 -0.79 14.25
C ALA A 83 -0.69 -0.73 12.82
N VAL A 84 -0.06 -1.46 11.92
CA VAL A 84 -0.49 -1.64 10.52
C VAL A 84 -0.73 -3.12 10.28
N THR A 85 -1.93 -3.50 9.86
CA THR A 85 -2.24 -4.88 9.52
C THR A 85 -2.81 -4.95 8.11
N ASP A 86 -2.16 -5.74 7.25
CA ASP A 86 -2.58 -5.95 5.87
C ASP A 86 -3.30 -7.30 5.73
N GLN A 87 -4.61 -7.26 5.46
CA GLN A 87 -5.51 -8.42 5.32
C GLN A 87 -5.70 -9.22 6.62
N MET A 88 -6.92 -9.72 6.81
CA MET A 88 -7.22 -10.64 7.91
C MET A 88 -6.87 -12.08 7.52
N PRO A 89 -6.14 -12.83 8.38
CA PRO A 89 -5.79 -14.22 8.10
C PRO A 89 -7.04 -15.11 7.99
N GLY A 90 -6.99 -16.10 7.08
CA GLY A 90 -8.01 -17.15 6.94
C GLY A 90 -9.32 -16.75 6.25
N LYS A 91 -9.48 -15.51 5.78
CA LYS A 91 -10.74 -15.04 5.17
C LYS A 91 -10.58 -14.78 3.67
N MET A 92 -10.90 -15.78 2.85
CA MET A 92 -10.71 -15.71 1.38
C MET A 92 -11.68 -14.77 0.64
N ARG A 93 -12.82 -14.39 1.23
CA ARG A 93 -13.80 -13.52 0.53
C ARG A 93 -13.28 -12.09 0.44
N ARG A 94 -13.45 -11.45 -0.73
CA ARG A 94 -12.96 -10.08 -1.03
C ARG A 94 -13.39 -9.04 0.00
N LYS A 95 -14.62 -9.13 0.53
CA LYS A 95 -15.12 -8.23 1.59
C LYS A 95 -14.32 -8.26 2.90
N TYR A 96 -13.51 -9.29 3.11
CA TYR A 96 -12.61 -9.43 4.26
C TYR A 96 -11.15 -9.10 3.93
N LYS A 97 -10.85 -8.77 2.66
CA LYS A 97 -9.58 -8.17 2.29
C LYS A 97 -9.68 -6.69 2.63
N ARG A 98 -9.12 -6.33 3.78
CA ARG A 98 -8.98 -4.96 4.22
C ARG A 98 -7.64 -4.79 4.91
N ALA A 99 -7.10 -3.58 4.91
CA ALA A 99 -5.98 -3.22 5.75
C ALA A 99 -6.41 -2.19 6.78
N GLU A 100 -5.80 -2.24 7.95
CA GLU A 100 -6.12 -1.39 9.09
C GLU A 100 -4.84 -0.73 9.57
N ILE A 101 -4.93 0.57 9.84
CA ILE A 101 -3.87 1.34 10.48
C ILE A 101 -4.48 2.05 11.67
N THR A 102 -3.92 1.82 12.85
CA THR A 102 -4.38 2.46 14.09
C THR A 102 -3.24 3.28 14.67
N LEU A 103 -3.51 4.57 14.88
CA LEU A 103 -2.65 5.53 15.58
C LEU A 103 -3.44 6.14 16.74
N PRO A 104 -2.77 6.74 17.74
CA PRO A 104 -3.46 7.49 18.78
C PRO A 104 -4.39 8.56 18.17
N GLY A 105 -5.69 8.41 18.43
CA GLY A 105 -6.72 9.35 17.98
C GLY A 105 -7.19 9.20 16.53
N ARG A 106 -6.66 8.26 15.72
CA ARG A 106 -7.14 7.99 14.35
C ARG A 106 -7.04 6.53 13.94
N ALA A 107 -8.08 6.04 13.27
CA ALA A 107 -8.08 4.75 12.63
C ALA A 107 -8.36 4.89 11.12
N TYR A 108 -7.57 4.19 10.32
CA TYR A 108 -7.75 4.15 8.88
C TYR A 108 -8.02 2.71 8.42
N THR A 109 -8.96 2.56 7.51
CA THR A 109 -9.28 1.27 6.90
C THR A 109 -9.24 1.37 5.39
N LEU A 110 -8.43 0.54 4.74
CA LEU A 110 -8.49 0.31 3.30
C LEU A 110 -9.39 -0.90 3.03
N ARG A 111 -10.55 -0.70 2.40
CA ARG A 111 -11.48 -1.77 2.04
C ARG A 111 -11.45 -2.05 0.55
N HIS A 112 -11.16 -3.28 0.16
CA HIS A 112 -11.18 -3.65 -1.26
C HIS A 112 -12.62 -3.74 -1.78
N THR A 113 -12.96 -2.90 -2.76
CA THR A 113 -14.27 -2.88 -3.42
C THR A 113 -14.29 -3.71 -4.70
N SER A 114 -13.15 -3.86 -5.37
CA SER A 114 -12.99 -4.75 -6.52
C SER A 114 -11.60 -5.38 -6.55
N GLY A 115 -11.26 -6.09 -7.63
CA GLY A 115 -9.91 -6.63 -7.80
C GLY A 115 -8.85 -5.53 -7.78
N ARG A 116 -9.11 -4.36 -8.39
CA ARG A 116 -8.13 -3.25 -8.51
C ARG A 116 -8.54 -1.99 -7.76
N LYS A 117 -9.70 -1.97 -7.10
CA LYS A 117 -10.22 -0.79 -6.40
C LYS A 117 -10.33 -1.02 -4.91
N ALA A 118 -10.08 0.04 -4.15
CA ALA A 118 -10.31 0.07 -2.71
C ALA A 118 -10.76 1.45 -2.26
N THR A 119 -11.57 1.49 -1.21
CA THR A 119 -11.96 2.73 -0.52
C THR A 119 -11.17 2.84 0.78
N VAL A 120 -10.69 4.05 1.06
CA VAL A 120 -10.06 4.41 2.33
C VAL A 120 -11.11 5.10 3.20
N GLU A 121 -11.29 4.60 4.41
CA GLU A 121 -12.09 5.21 5.47
C GLU A 121 -11.16 5.78 6.54
N ARG A 122 -11.47 6.97 7.07
CA ARG A 122 -10.87 7.56 8.27
C ARG A 122 -11.94 7.61 9.35
N ASP A 123 -11.69 6.95 10.48
CA ASP A 123 -12.63 6.83 11.61
C ASP A 123 -14.03 6.36 11.18
N GLY A 124 -14.07 5.46 10.19
CA GLY A 124 -15.30 4.92 9.61
C GLY A 124 -15.99 5.78 8.54
N ALA A 125 -15.50 7.01 8.28
CA ALA A 125 -16.02 7.88 7.23
C ALA A 125 -15.22 7.74 5.93
N PRO A 126 -15.85 7.71 4.75
CA PRO A 126 -15.15 7.69 3.47
C PRO A 126 -14.18 8.88 3.33
N HIS A 127 -12.95 8.59 2.93
CA HIS A 127 -11.88 9.58 2.82
C HIS A 127 -11.27 9.65 1.41
N ALA A 128 -10.98 8.50 0.79
CA ALA A 128 -10.44 8.45 -0.57
C ALA A 128 -10.82 7.15 -1.31
N GLU A 129 -10.72 7.14 -2.63
CA GLU A 129 -10.73 5.95 -3.48
C GLU A 129 -9.35 5.74 -4.10
N LEU A 130 -8.89 4.49 -4.09
CA LEU A 130 -7.65 4.05 -4.72
C LEU A 130 -7.97 3.08 -5.86
N VAL A 131 -7.40 3.34 -7.03
CA VAL A 131 -7.53 2.49 -8.21
C VAL A 131 -6.15 2.11 -8.70
N ARG A 132 -5.87 0.81 -8.72
CA ARG A 132 -4.64 0.29 -9.31
C ARG A 132 -4.75 0.26 -10.83
N GLY A 133 -3.71 0.78 -11.50
CA GLY A 133 -3.59 0.77 -12.95
C GLY A 133 -3.55 -0.64 -13.54
N ARG A 134 -3.86 -0.74 -14.84
CA ARG A 134 -3.75 -2.00 -15.60
C ARG A 134 -2.27 -2.21 -15.98
N GLY A 135 -1.74 -3.39 -15.72
CA GLY A 135 -0.37 -3.73 -16.11
C GLY A 135 0.26 -4.83 -15.27
N LEU A 136 1.11 -5.64 -15.90
CA LEU A 136 1.85 -6.74 -15.27
C LEU A 136 3.32 -6.38 -14.97
N ARG A 137 3.82 -5.26 -15.51
CA ARG A 137 5.25 -4.90 -15.46
C ARG A 137 5.61 -3.88 -14.37
N SER A 138 4.63 -3.21 -13.78
CA SER A 138 4.81 -2.30 -12.64
C SER A 138 3.48 -2.09 -11.90
N ILE A 139 3.54 -1.63 -10.65
CA ILE A 139 2.34 -1.14 -9.94
C ILE A 139 2.27 0.37 -10.05
N SER A 140 1.11 0.88 -10.45
CA SER A 140 0.71 2.27 -10.25
C SER A 140 -0.65 2.29 -9.57
N VAL A 141 -0.86 3.26 -8.69
CA VAL A 141 -2.13 3.50 -8.02
C VAL A 141 -2.49 4.97 -8.24
N THR A 142 -3.72 5.22 -8.66
CA THR A 142 -4.31 6.55 -8.72
C THR A 142 -5.22 6.74 -7.52
N ARG A 143 -5.19 7.93 -6.93
CA ARG A 143 -6.02 8.30 -5.79
C ARG A 143 -6.99 9.42 -6.14
N THR A 144 -8.21 9.33 -5.62
CA THR A 144 -9.18 10.43 -5.58
C THR A 144 -9.58 10.66 -4.13
N THR A 145 -9.33 11.86 -3.60
CA THR A 145 -9.71 12.24 -2.23
C THR A 145 -11.11 12.87 -2.21
N HIS A 146 -11.88 12.59 -1.17
CA HIS A 146 -13.26 13.06 -1.02
C HIS A 146 -13.47 13.99 0.17
N ALA A 147 -12.46 14.12 1.03
CA ALA A 147 -12.48 14.96 2.22
C ALA A 147 -11.18 15.76 2.33
N HIS A 148 -11.18 16.76 3.21
CA HIS A 148 -9.96 17.49 3.55
C HIS A 148 -8.91 16.53 4.11
N THR A 149 -7.70 16.62 3.57
CA THR A 149 -6.58 15.75 3.86
C THR A 149 -5.49 16.59 4.53
N ASP A 150 -5.17 16.26 5.77
CA ASP A 150 -4.02 16.85 6.45
C ASP A 150 -2.73 16.05 6.22
N HIS A 151 -1.65 16.47 6.87
CA HIS A 151 -0.34 15.86 6.69
C HIS A 151 -0.28 14.39 7.13
N LEU A 152 -1.00 14.02 8.19
CA LEU A 152 -1.06 12.63 8.64
C LEU A 152 -1.90 11.79 7.68
N ASP A 153 -3.01 12.33 7.20
CA ASP A 153 -3.82 11.66 6.20
C ASP A 153 -3.02 11.40 4.91
N GLU A 154 -2.26 12.37 4.42
CA GLU A 154 -1.39 12.21 3.24
C GLU A 154 -0.33 11.12 3.45
N LEU A 155 0.27 11.06 4.63
CA LEU A 155 1.22 10.02 5.00
C LEU A 155 0.56 8.63 4.93
N ILE A 156 -0.62 8.48 5.51
CA ILE A 156 -1.35 7.22 5.53
C ILE A 156 -1.84 6.82 4.14
N LEU A 157 -2.35 7.77 3.36
CA LEU A 157 -2.75 7.53 1.98
C LEU A 157 -1.56 7.15 1.09
N THR A 158 -0.36 7.67 1.37
CA THR A 158 0.87 7.25 0.71
C THR A 158 1.20 5.79 1.04
N LEU A 159 0.99 5.34 2.28
CA LEU A 159 1.10 3.92 2.65
C LEU A 159 0.07 3.05 1.89
N PHE A 160 -1.16 3.55 1.79
CA PHE A 160 -2.20 3.23 0.81
C PHE A 160 -1.70 2.87 -0.59
N GLU A 161 -1.11 3.87 -1.23
CA GLU A 161 -0.73 3.86 -2.63
C GLU A 161 0.54 3.08 -2.92
N LYS A 162 1.44 3.04 -1.94
CA LYS A 162 2.74 2.41 -2.07
C LYS A 162 2.68 1.01 -1.49
N VAL A 163 2.57 0.82 -0.18
CA VAL A 163 2.91 -0.46 0.49
C VAL A 163 1.82 -1.50 0.55
N ILE A 164 0.56 -1.11 0.72
CA ILE A 164 -0.52 -2.08 0.93
C ILE A 164 -1.24 -2.38 -0.39
N VAL A 165 -1.47 -1.33 -1.19
CA VAL A 165 -2.10 -1.26 -2.51
C VAL A 165 -3.43 -2.02 -2.70
N PRO A 166 -4.34 -1.48 -3.53
CA PRO A 166 -5.43 -2.29 -4.04
C PRO A 166 -4.92 -3.56 -4.75
N GLY A 167 -5.69 -4.64 -4.65
CA GLY A 167 -5.29 -5.97 -5.12
C GLY A 167 -5.11 -6.10 -6.64
N ARG A 168 -5.02 -7.33 -7.14
CA ARG A 168 -5.11 -7.60 -8.58
C ARG A 168 -6.57 -7.84 -8.97
N GLY A 169 -6.94 -7.39 -10.19
CA GLY A 169 -8.09 -7.90 -10.93
C GLY A 169 -8.10 -9.43 -10.93
N GLY A 170 -9.27 -10.05 -10.82
CA GLY A 170 -9.38 -11.50 -10.94
C GLY A 170 -9.04 -11.95 -12.37
N ALA A 171 -8.82 -13.25 -12.58
CA ALA A 171 -8.58 -13.81 -13.93
C ALA A 171 -9.72 -13.48 -14.92
N ILE A 172 -10.94 -13.30 -14.42
CA ILE A 172 -12.13 -12.94 -15.21
C ILE A 172 -12.01 -11.52 -15.79
N ASP A 173 -11.49 -10.55 -15.02
CA ASP A 173 -11.25 -9.18 -15.50
C ASP A 173 -10.15 -9.13 -16.58
N GLU A 174 -9.27 -10.15 -16.63
CA GLU A 174 -8.23 -10.28 -17.66
C GLU A 174 -8.78 -10.94 -18.94
N PHE A 175 -9.73 -11.86 -18.81
CA PHE A 175 -10.41 -12.49 -19.95
C PHE A 175 -11.34 -11.51 -20.68
N GLU A 176 -12.14 -10.75 -19.94
CA GLU A 176 -12.99 -9.70 -20.52
C GLU A 176 -12.16 -8.61 -21.22
N SER A 177 -11.01 -8.21 -20.65
CA SER A 177 -10.11 -7.25 -21.29
C SER A 177 -9.38 -7.81 -22.52
N SER A 178 -9.27 -9.14 -22.66
CA SER A 178 -8.72 -9.77 -23.86
C SER A 178 -9.74 -9.88 -24.99
N LEU A 179 -11.03 -9.86 -24.64
CA LEU A 179 -12.16 -9.84 -25.58
C LEU A 179 -12.58 -8.41 -25.96
N SER A 180 -12.45 -7.44 -25.05
CA SER A 180 -12.79 -6.04 -25.27
C SER A 180 -11.67 -5.26 -25.98
N GLY A 181 -10.93 -5.90 -26.89
CA GLY A 181 -9.83 -5.29 -27.65
C GLY A 181 -10.32 -4.15 -28.56
N VAL A 182 -10.58 -3.00 -27.94
CA VAL A 182 -10.74 -1.67 -28.55
C VAL A 182 -9.79 -0.73 -27.82
#